data_AF-A0A257MDY4-F1
#
_entry.id   AF-A0A257MDY4-F1
#
_cell.length_a   1.000
_cell.length_b   1.000
_cell.length_c   1.000
_cell.angle_alpha   90.00
_cell.angle_beta   90.00
_cell.angle_gamma   90.00
#
_symmetry.space_group_name_H-M   'P 1'
#
loop_
_entity.id
_entity.type
_entity.pdbx_description
1 polymer ?
#
loop_
_entity_poly.entity_id
_entity_poly.type
_entity_poly.pdbx_seq_one_letter_code
_entity_poly.pdbx_strand_id
1 'polypeptide(L)' 'MDIEEMARAYSMRELKPIAKKYGIGTRCVKKIDIIKAFPPEAIAELTGERQ' A
#
# COMPACT_ATOMS: atom_id res chain seq x y z
N MET A 1 7.45 -0.17 10.01
CA MET A 1 7.38 -1.26 9.01
C MET A 1 8.22 -0.83 7.83
N ASP A 2 9.24 -1.61 7.49
CA ASP A 2 10.00 -1.41 6.26
C ASP A 2 9.16 -1.74 5.02
N ILE A 3 9.51 -1.19 3.86
CA ILE A 3 8.80 -1.43 2.60
C ILE A 3 8.72 -2.93 2.28
N GLU A 4 9.79 -3.68 2.57
CA GLU A 4 9.84 -5.14 2.42
C GLU A 4 8.90 -5.87 3.39
N GLU A 5 8.81 -5.41 4.63
CA GLU A 5 7.85 -5.96 5.59
C GLU A 5 6.41 -5.71 5.14
N MET A 6 6.10 -4.50 4.66
CA MET A 6 4.78 -4.17 4.13
C MET A 6 4.44 -5.01 2.90
N ALA A 7 5.41 -5.23 2.00
CA ALA A 7 5.19 -6.04 0.80
C ALA A 7 4.92 -7.53 1.11
N ARG A 8 5.42 -8.01 2.26
CA ARG A 8 5.15 -9.36 2.79
C ARG A 8 3.85 -9.41 3.60
N ALA A 9 3.60 -8.39 4.43
CA ALA A 9 2.46 -8.32 5.34
C ALA A 9 1.13 -8.03 4.62
N TYR A 10 1.18 -7.32 3.48
CA TYR A 10 0.02 -6.90 2.72
C TYR A 10 0.00 -7.48 1.31
N SER A 11 -1.19 -7.92 0.90
CA SER A 11 -1.43 -8.40 -0.45
C SER A 11 -1.86 -7.29 -1.40
N MET A 12 -1.71 -7.53 -2.71
CA MET A 12 -2.21 -6.63 -3.77
C MET A 12 -3.70 -6.28 -3.61
N ARG A 13 -4.49 -7.18 -3.02
CA ARG A 13 -5.92 -6.96 -2.77
C ARG A 13 -6.19 -5.90 -1.70
N GLU A 14 -5.31 -5.77 -0.72
CA GLU A 14 -5.39 -4.77 0.36
C GLU A 14 -4.77 -3.44 -0.08
N LEU A 15 -3.67 -3.51 -0.83
CA LEU A 15 -3.01 -2.32 -1.36
C LEU A 15 -3.83 -1.60 -2.43
N LYS A 16 -4.57 -2.34 -3.28
CA LYS A 16 -5.37 -1.76 -4.37
C LYS A 16 -6.42 -0.73 -3.95
N PRO A 17 -7.30 -0.99 -2.96
CA PRO A 17 -8.32 -0.02 -2.54
C PRO A 17 -7.70 1.27 -1.98
N ILE A 18 -6.66 1.16 -1.17
CA ILE A 18 -5.93 2.33 -0.65
C ILE A 18 -5.25 3.06 -1.79
N ALA A 19 -4.49 2.37 -2.65
CA ALA A 19 -3.88 2.98 -3.83
C ALA A 19 -4.90 3.74 -4.68
N LYS A 20 -6.09 3.16 -4.91
CA LYS A 20 -7.17 3.82 -5.65
C LYS A 20 -7.71 5.06 -4.94
N LYS A 21 -7.86 5.03 -3.62
CA LYS A 21 -8.29 6.17 -2.79
C LYS A 21 -7.34 7.36 -2.92
N TYR A 22 -6.03 7.08 -2.97
CA TYR A 22 -4.98 8.09 -3.11
C TYR A 22 -4.58 8.38 -4.57
N GLY A 23 -5.31 7.85 -5.56
CA GLY A 23 -5.06 8.12 -6.99
C GLY A 23 -3.82 7.42 -7.57
N ILE A 24 -3.28 6.42 -6.89
CA ILE A 24 -2.07 5.71 -7.27
C ILE A 24 -2.41 4.62 -8.29
N GLY A 25 -1.77 4.69 -9.46
CA GLY A 25 -1.94 3.72 -10.53
C GLY A 25 -1.43 2.33 -10.13
N THR A 26 -2.32 1.34 -10.07
CA THR A 26 -1.97 -0.05 -9.72
C THR A 26 -1.81 -0.99 -10.93
N ARG A 27 -1.85 -0.45 -12.15
CA ARG A 27 -1.74 -1.23 -13.38
C ARG A 27 -0.26 -1.50 -13.69
N CYS A 28 0.13 -2.77 -13.72
CA CYS A 28 1.48 -3.23 -14.07
C CYS A 28 2.63 -2.77 -13.16
N VAL A 29 2.34 -2.39 -11.90
CA VAL A 29 3.36 -1.99 -10.90
C VAL A 29 3.59 -3.10 -9.87
N LYS A 30 4.81 -3.19 -9.33
CA LYS A 30 5.11 -4.15 -8.26
C LYS A 30 4.50 -3.66 -6.94
N LYS A 31 4.23 -4.58 -6.01
CA LYS A 31 3.75 -4.22 -4.65
C LYS A 31 4.64 -3.17 -3.99
N ILE A 32 5.95 -3.34 -4.14
CA ILE A 32 6.99 -2.47 -3.59
C ILE A 32 6.84 -1.04 -4.14
N ASP A 33 6.56 -0.89 -5.43
CA ASP A 33 6.34 0.41 -6.07
C ASP A 33 5.05 1.06 -5.57
N ILE A 34 3.99 0.28 -5.35
CA ILE A 34 2.74 0.79 -4.76
C ILE A 34 2.99 1.32 -3.35
N ILE A 35 3.66 0.54 -2.50
CA ILE A 35 3.96 0.94 -1.11
C ILE A 35 4.90 2.15 -1.09
N LYS A 36 5.87 2.22 -1.99
CA LYS A 36 6.77 3.36 -2.12
C LYS A 36 6.05 4.63 -2.61
N ALA A 37 5.00 4.46 -3.40
CA ALA A 37 4.15 5.55 -3.86
C ALA A 37 3.12 6.00 -2.80
N PHE A 38 2.94 5.25 -1.70
CA PHE A 38 1.98 5.61 -0.67
C PHE A 38 2.45 6.84 0.11
N PRO A 39 1.63 7.89 0.21
CA PRO A 39 1.88 8.96 1.16
C PRO A 39 1.77 8.42 2.60
N PRO A 40 2.38 9.12 3.58
CA PRO A 40 2.35 8.69 4.99
C PRO A 40 0.93 8.48 5.53
N GLU A 41 -0.05 9.24 5.05
CA GLU A 41 -1.48 9.06 5.39
C GLU A 41 -2.03 7.71 4.90
N ALA A 42 -1.67 7.29 3.69
CA ALA A 42 -2.07 6.00 3.14
C ALA A 42 -1.41 4.83 3.86
N ILE A 43 -0.14 4.98 4.26
CA ILE A 43 0.56 4.01 5.10
C ILE A 43 -0.16 3.89 6.46
N ALA A 44 -0.48 5.03 7.09
CA ALA A 44 -1.17 5.07 8.37
C ALA A 44 -2.55 4.41 8.30
N GLU A 45 -3.32 4.65 7.24
CA GLU A 45 -4.62 4.02 6.99
C GLU A 45 -4.47 2.50 6.80
N LEU A 46 -3.52 2.05 5.98
CA LEU A 46 -3.23 0.62 5.77
C LEU A 46 -2.82 -0.09 7.07
N THR A 47 -2.07 0.59 7.95
CA THR A 47 -1.70 0.05 9.27
C THR A 47 -2.82 0.19 10.31
N GLY A 48 -3.67 1.20 10.17
CA GLY A 48 -4.74 1.54 11.11
C GLY A 48 -5.99 0.66 10.96
N GLU A 49 -6.28 0.14 9.76
CA GLU A 49 -7.36 -0.84 9.55
C GLU A 49 -7.08 -2.22 10.18
N ARG A 50 -5.89 -2.43 10.77
CA ARG A 50 -5.46 -3.71 11.36
C ARG A 50 -5.46 -3.73 12.89
N GLN A 51 -6.12 -2.78 13.57
CA GLN A 51 -6.36 -2.84 15.02
C GLN A 51 -7.53 -3.76 15.37
#